data_AF-A0A4T0NVA9-F1
#
_entry.id   AF-A0A4T0NVA9-F1
#
_cell.length_a   1.000
_cell.length_b   1.000
_cell.length_c   1.000
_cell.angle_alpha   90.00
_cell.angle_beta   90.00
_cell.angle_gamma   90.00
#
_symmetry.space_group_name_H-M   'P 1'
#
loop_
_entity.id
_entity.type
_entity.pdbx_description
1 polymer ?
#
loop_
_entity_poly.entity_id
_entity_poly.type
_entity_poly.pdbx_seq_one_letter_code
_entity_poly.pdbx_strand_id
1 'polypeptide(L)'
;MKGQFVKELRPLMYSFGDDVNPDPEATNVLEEILIDFIMEICYKAQKASGNRGKIKIEDIKFVLRNDPKKLNRVEELLYMQEDIKRARAAFNEGDIIQDAVKSNRGTKRPASPST
;
A
#
# COMPACT_ATOMS: atom_id res chain seq x y z
N MET A 1 -6.21 18.57 -12.03
CA MET A 1 -5.46 17.84 -10.98
C MET A 1 -4.73 18.77 -10.00
N LYS A 2 -4.67 20.10 -10.22
CA LYS A 2 -4.04 21.02 -9.26
C LYS A 2 -4.74 21.02 -7.90
N GLY A 3 -3.95 21.09 -6.83
CA GLY A 3 -4.40 21.12 -5.43
C GLY A 3 -4.73 19.75 -4.81
N GLN A 4 -4.53 18.64 -5.53
CA GLN A 4 -4.86 17.30 -5.02
C GLN A 4 -3.82 16.72 -4.08
N PHE A 5 -2.55 17.12 -4.20
CA PHE A 5 -1.45 16.56 -3.43
C PHE A 5 -0.85 17.55 -2.42
N VAL A 6 -1.32 18.80 -2.38
CA VAL A 6 -0.74 19.86 -1.54
C VAL A 6 -0.75 19.49 -0.05
N LYS A 7 -1.77 18.78 0.43
CA LYS A 7 -1.87 18.38 1.85
C LYS A 7 -0.82 17.34 2.22
N GLU A 8 -0.51 16.44 1.29
CA GLU A 8 0.44 15.34 1.44
C GLU A 8 1.87 15.78 1.12
N LEU A 9 2.05 16.76 0.22
CA LEU A 9 3.35 17.29 -0.17
C LEU A 9 4.01 18.13 0.92
N ARG A 10 3.25 18.95 1.65
CA ARG A 10 3.82 19.77 2.75
C ARG A 10 4.59 18.95 3.80
N PRO A 11 4.01 17.90 4.42
CA PRO A 11 4.76 17.08 5.38
C PRO A 11 5.88 16.27 4.69
N LEU A 12 5.73 15.92 3.41
CA LEU A 12 6.79 15.26 2.66
C LEU A 12 8.00 16.20 2.48
N MET A 13 7.79 17.45 2.07
CA MET A 13 8.84 18.47 1.94
C MET A 13 9.58 18.67 3.27
N TYR A 14 8.85 18.79 4.38
CA TYR A 14 9.44 18.84 5.72
C TYR A 14 10.28 17.59 6.05
N SER A 15 9.81 16.40 5.70
CA SER A 15 10.58 15.15 5.94
C SER A 15 11.90 15.08 5.16
N PHE A 16 12.03 15.86 4.08
CA PHE A 16 13.26 16.03 3.31
C PHE A 16 14.08 17.27 3.73
N GLY A 17 13.67 17.95 4.81
CA GLY A 17 14.43 19.05 5.42
C GLY A 17 13.97 20.45 5.04
N ASP A 18 12.81 20.60 4.40
CA ASP A 18 12.18 21.91 4.18
C ASP A 18 11.53 22.46 5.48
N ASP A 19 10.97 23.67 5.44
CA ASP A 19 10.22 24.26 6.53
C ASP A 19 8.90 23.51 6.81
N VAL A 20 8.41 23.61 8.05
CA VAL A 20 7.09 23.05 8.43
C VAL A 20 5.94 23.69 7.66
N ASN A 21 6.11 24.95 7.28
CA ASN A 21 5.23 25.73 6.42
C ASN A 21 5.99 26.10 5.14
N PRO A 22 6.19 25.15 4.20
CA PRO A 22 6.94 25.42 2.99
C PRO A 22 6.24 26.48 2.13
N ASP A 23 7.03 27.16 1.32
CA ASP A 23 6.56 28.20 0.43
C ASP A 23 5.40 27.66 -0.46
N PRO A 24 4.25 28.36 -0.53
CA PRO A 24 3.10 27.89 -1.29
C PRO A 24 3.38 27.77 -2.80
N GLU A 25 4.20 28.64 -3.36
CA GLU A 25 4.56 28.60 -4.79
C GLU A 25 5.48 27.40 -5.07
N ALA A 26 6.50 27.18 -4.22
CA ALA A 26 7.35 26.00 -4.30
C ALA A 26 6.55 24.69 -4.17
N THR A 27 5.56 24.66 -3.26
CA THR A 27 4.68 23.49 -3.09
C THR A 27 3.86 23.23 -4.36
N ASN A 28 3.33 24.28 -4.99
CA ASN A 28 2.55 24.16 -6.23
C ASN A 28 3.43 23.69 -7.40
N VAL A 29 4.66 24.21 -7.52
CA VAL A 29 5.61 23.76 -8.54
C VAL A 29 5.97 22.28 -8.34
N LEU A 30 6.20 21.86 -7.09
CA LEU A 30 6.48 20.46 -6.77
C LEU A 30 5.30 19.55 -7.13
N GLU A 31 4.06 20.02 -6.93
CA GLU A 31 2.87 19.29 -7.38
C GLU A 31 2.82 19.12 -8.89
N GLU A 32 3.15 20.15 -9.67
CA GLU A 32 3.23 20.05 -11.13
C GLU A 32 4.28 19.03 -11.57
N ILE A 33 5.48 19.08 -10.99
CA ILE A 33 6.55 18.10 -11.25
C ILE A 33 6.11 16.68 -10.89
N LEU A 34 5.41 16.51 -9.77
CA LEU A 34 4.89 15.20 -9.34
C LEU A 34 3.88 14.64 -10.34
N ILE A 35 2.94 15.47 -10.78
CA ILE A 35 1.92 15.06 -11.76
C ILE A 35 2.60 14.64 -13.07
N ASP A 36 3.54 15.44 -13.57
CA ASP A 36 4.27 15.14 -14.80
C ASP A 36 5.06 13.84 -14.68
N PHE A 37 5.71 13.61 -13.54
CA PHE A 37 6.43 12.36 -13.27
C PHE A 37 5.49 11.14 -13.31
N ILE A 38 4.33 11.20 -12.64
CA ILE A 38 3.35 10.11 -12.63
C ILE A 38 2.85 9.85 -14.05
N MET A 39 2.49 10.90 -14.78
CA MET A 39 2.00 10.82 -16.15
C MET A 39 3.03 10.18 -17.08
N GLU A 40 4.30 10.56 -16.96
CA GLU A 40 5.39 10.02 -17.77
C GLU A 40 5.59 8.52 -17.51
N ILE A 41 5.62 8.10 -16.23
CA ILE A 41 5.76 6.69 -15.87
C ILE A 41 4.56 5.88 -16.36
N CYS A 42 3.34 6.35 -16.14
CA CYS A 42 2.12 5.68 -16.62
C CYS A 42 2.09 5.56 -18.14
N TYR A 43 2.48 6.60 -18.87
CA TYR A 43 2.54 6.58 -20.32
C TYR A 43 3.59 5.58 -20.84
N LYS A 44 4.78 5.55 -20.25
CA LYS A 44 5.82 4.57 -20.57
C LYS A 44 5.37 3.15 -20.24
N ALA A 45 4.69 2.95 -19.12
CA ALA A 45 4.17 1.64 -18.70
C ALA A 45 3.04 1.19 -19.62
N GLN A 46 2.16 2.09 -20.07
CA GLN A 46 1.13 1.79 -21.07
C GLN A 46 1.76 1.32 -22.39
N LYS A 47 2.82 1.98 -22.86
CA LYS A 47 3.57 1.52 -24.05
C LYS A 47 4.20 0.14 -23.83
N ALA A 48 4.80 -0.09 -22.66
CA ALA A 48 5.38 -1.38 -22.30
C ALA A 48 4.33 -2.50 -22.22
N SER A 49 3.09 -2.17 -21.84
CA SER A 49 1.99 -3.13 -21.77
C SER A 49 1.58 -3.71 -23.15
N GLY A 50 2.02 -3.06 -24.24
CA GLY A 50 1.71 -3.45 -25.61
C GLY A 50 0.20 -3.41 -25.86
N ASN A 51 -0.31 -4.46 -26.53
CA ASN A 51 -1.72 -4.55 -26.90
C ASN A 51 -2.64 -5.05 -25.76
N ARG A 52 -2.12 -5.25 -24.54
CA ARG A 52 -2.92 -5.75 -23.41
C ARG A 52 -4.01 -4.77 -22.96
N GLY A 53 -3.86 -3.48 -23.26
CA GLY A 53 -4.81 -2.43 -22.87
C GLY A 53 -4.91 -2.20 -21.35
N LYS A 54 -4.07 -2.86 -20.55
CA LYS A 54 -4.04 -2.79 -19.09
C LYS A 54 -2.59 -2.81 -18.59
N ILE A 55 -2.25 -1.84 -17.75
CA ILE A 55 -0.94 -1.75 -17.09
C ILE A 55 -0.89 -2.76 -15.94
N LYS A 56 0.20 -3.51 -15.84
CA LYS A 56 0.53 -4.36 -14.68
C LYS A 56 1.76 -3.84 -13.95
N ILE A 57 2.03 -4.40 -12.77
CA ILE A 57 3.20 -4.04 -11.96
C ILE A 57 4.50 -4.31 -12.74
N GLU A 58 4.55 -5.39 -13.52
CA GLU A 58 5.72 -5.75 -14.32
C GLU A 58 6.05 -4.68 -15.37
N ASP A 59 5.04 -3.96 -15.88
CA ASP A 59 5.23 -2.88 -16.85
C ASP A 59 5.92 -1.68 -16.18
N ILE A 60 5.53 -1.35 -14.95
CA ILE A 60 6.17 -0.28 -14.17
C ILE A 60 7.60 -0.69 -13.79
N LYS A 61 7.81 -1.93 -13.33
CA LYS A 61 9.15 -2.46 -13.05
C LYS A 61 10.04 -2.40 -14.29
N PHE A 62 9.50 -2.74 -15.46
CA PHE A 62 10.22 -2.65 -16.72
C PHE A 62 10.61 -1.21 -17.07
N VAL A 63 9.72 -0.23 -16.86
CA VAL A 63 10.05 1.20 -17.07
C VAL A 63 11.17 1.66 -16.14
N LEU A 64 11.19 1.17 -14.89
CA LEU A 64 12.19 1.53 -13.87
C LEU A 64 13.49 0.72 -13.94
N ARG A 65 13.64 -0.22 -14.90
CA ARG A 65 14.78 -1.17 -14.95
C ARG A 65 16.17 -0.53 -14.99
N ASN A 66 16.26 0.70 -15.48
CA ASN A 66 17.52 1.45 -15.57
C ASN A 66 17.80 2.32 -14.34
N ASP A 67 16.87 2.40 -13.38
CA ASP A 67 17.05 3.08 -12.11
C ASP A 67 16.98 2.05 -10.98
N PRO A 68 18.13 1.45 -10.60
CA PRO A 68 18.15 0.36 -9.63
C PRO A 68 17.65 0.81 -8.25
N LYS A 69 17.81 2.09 -7.88
CA LYS A 69 17.32 2.60 -6.59
C LYS A 69 15.79 2.62 -6.56
N LYS A 70 15.16 3.15 -7.61
CA LYS A 70 13.69 3.16 -7.71
C LYS A 70 13.12 1.75 -7.86
N LEU A 71 13.75 0.89 -8.65
CA LEU A 71 13.31 -0.49 -8.84
C LEU A 71 13.36 -1.28 -7.53
N ASN A 72 14.49 -1.24 -6.82
CA ASN A 72 14.64 -1.94 -5.53
C ASN A 72 13.62 -1.45 -4.52
N ARG A 73 13.36 -0.13 -4.48
CA ARG A 73 12.35 0.44 -3.58
C ARG A 73 10.94 -0.08 -3.89
N VAL A 74 10.59 -0.24 -5.17
CA VAL A 74 9.30 -0.82 -5.57
C VAL A 74 9.19 -2.26 -5.09
N GLU A 75 10.23 -3.07 -5.28
CA GLU A 75 10.24 -4.47 -4.85
C GLU A 75 10.13 -4.62 -3.33
N GLU A 76 10.87 -3.80 -2.58
CA GLU A 76 10.80 -3.75 -1.12
C GLU A 76 9.38 -3.42 -0.63
N LEU A 77 8.75 -2.39 -1.21
CA LEU A 77 7.39 -1.99 -0.84
C LEU A 77 6.34 -3.07 -1.13
N LEU A 78 6.47 -3.75 -2.28
CA LEU A 78 5.59 -4.87 -2.64
C LEU A 78 5.76 -6.05 -1.67
N TYR A 79 7.00 -6.38 -1.32
CA TYR A 79 7.29 -7.42 -0.34
C TYR A 79 6.69 -7.10 1.03
N MET A 80 6.90 -5.89 1.54
CA MET A 80 6.32 -5.44 2.81
C MET A 80 4.78 -5.48 2.78
N GLN A 81 4.16 -5.13 1.66
CA GLN A 81 2.71 -5.21 1.50
C GLN A 81 2.21 -6.66 1.59
N GLU A 82 2.91 -7.62 0.96
CA GLU A 82 2.57 -9.04 1.06
C GLU A 82 2.75 -9.57 2.48
N ASP A 83 3.81 -9.18 3.18
CA ASP A 83 4.06 -9.60 4.56
C ASP A 83 3.00 -9.05 5.52
N ILE A 84 2.60 -7.78 5.38
CA ILE A 84 1.49 -7.20 6.15
C ILE A 84 0.19 -7.97 5.87
N LYS A 85 -0.07 -8.32 4.60
CA LYS A 85 -1.26 -9.08 4.21
C LYS A 85 -1.26 -10.48 4.83
N ARG A 86 -0.12 -11.19 4.82
CA ARG A 86 0.04 -12.50 5.44
C ARG A 86 -0.16 -12.43 6.95
N ALA A 87 0.44 -11.44 7.62
CA ALA A 87 0.28 -11.21 9.04
C ALA A 87 -1.19 -11.03 9.42
N ARG A 88 -1.93 -10.17 8.69
CA ARG A 88 -3.37 -9.95 8.91
C ARG A 88 -4.21 -11.22 8.71
N ALA A 89 -3.89 -12.03 7.70
CA ALA A 89 -4.60 -13.29 7.45
C ALA A 89 -4.46 -14.29 8.61
N ALA A 90 -3.27 -14.39 9.22
CA ALA A 90 -3.03 -15.26 10.36
C ALA A 90 -3.88 -14.90 11.59
N PHE A 91 -4.21 -13.62 11.80
CA PHE A 91 -5.11 -13.20 12.87
C PHE A 91 -6.57 -13.53 12.56
N ASN A 92 -7.02 -13.33 11.33
CA ASN A 92 -8.38 -13.70 10.92
C ASN A 92 -8.63 -15.22 11.01
N GLU A 93 -7.62 -16.06 10.77
CA GLU A 93 -7.71 -17.51 10.98
C GLU A 93 -7.69 -17.90 12.47
N GLY A 94 -6.99 -17.14 13.31
CA GLY A 94 -6.95 -17.34 14.76
C GLY A 94 -8.27 -17.08 15.47
N ASP A 95 -9.07 -16.12 14.98
CA ASP A 95 -10.38 -15.79 15.55
C ASP A 95 -11.42 -16.91 15.30
N ILE A 96 -11.33 -17.61 14.17
CA ILE A 96 -12.22 -18.75 13.83
C ILE A 96 -12.02 -19.92 14.82
N ILE A 97 -10.79 -20.13 15.28
CA ILE A 97 -10.46 -21.19 16.25
C ILE A 97 -10.97 -20.80 17.65
N GLN A 98 -10.86 -19.53 18.04
CA GLN A 98 -11.35 -19.09 19.36
C GLN A 98 -12.89 -19.11 19.47
N ASP A 99 -13.60 -18.81 18.39
CA ASP A 99 -15.06 -18.88 18.36
C ASP A 99 -15.58 -20.32 18.29
N ALA A 100 -14.88 -21.22 17.58
CA ALA A 100 -15.19 -22.66 17.58
C ALA A 100 -15.00 -23.31 18.97
N VAL A 101 -13.95 -22.89 19.71
CA VAL A 101 -13.67 -23.39 21.07
C VAL A 101 -14.69 -22.87 22.10
N LYS A 102 -15.31 -21.70 21.88
CA LYS A 102 -16.39 -21.18 22.74
C LYS A 102 -17.73 -21.85 22.45
N SER A 103 -18.05 -22.11 21.18
CA SER A 103 -19.27 -22.82 20.75
C SER A 103 -19.38 -24.23 21.36
N ASN A 104 -18.25 -24.93 21.51
CA ASN A 104 -18.24 -26.31 22.00
C ASN A 104 -18.32 -26.47 23.55
N ARG A 105 -18.37 -25.37 24.32
CA ARG A 105 -18.53 -25.42 25.80
C ARG A 105 -20.00 -25.35 26.25
N GLY A 106 -20.95 -25.29 25.32
CA GLY A 106 -22.37 -25.02 25.60
C GLY A 106 -23.32 -26.21 25.78
N THR A 107 -22.87 -27.47 25.77
CA THR A 107 -23.76 -28.64 25.90
C THR A 107 -23.59 -29.38 27.23
N LYS A 108 -24.44 -28.97 28.18
CA LYS A 108 -25.03 -29.69 29.34
C LYS A 108 -24.37 -31.01 29.81
N ARG A 109 -23.82 -30.99 31.04
CA ARG A 109 -23.70 -32.19 31.89
C ARG A 109 -25.09 -32.59 32.41
N PRO A 110 -25.50 -33.87 32.36
CA PRO A 110 -26.71 -34.31 33.06
C PRO A 110 -26.46 -34.34 34.59
N ALA A 111 -27.47 -33.93 35.35
CA ALA A 111 -27.45 -33.96 36.81
C ALA A 111 -27.46 -35.42 37.33
N SER A 112 -26.61 -35.72 38.30
CA SER A 112 -26.61 -37.00 39.02
C SER A 112 -27.75 -37.05 40.05
N PRO A 113 -28.36 -38.22 40.33
CA PRO A 113 -29.50 -38.33 41.22
C PRO A 113 -29.08 -38.13 42.68
N SER A 114 -29.93 -37.44 43.43
CA SER A 114 -29.85 -37.27 44.88
C SER A 114 -29.93 -38.61 45.61
N THR A 115 -29.05 -38.84 46.58
CA THR A 115 -29.26 -39.77 47.69
C THR A 115 -29.05 -39.01 48.98
#